data_AF-F2R8F7-F1
#
_entry.id   AF-F2R8F7-F1
#
_cell.length_a   1.000
_cell.length_b   1.000
_cell.length_c   1.000
_cell.angle_alpha   90.00
_cell.angle_beta   90.00
_cell.angle_gamma   90.00
#
_symmetry.space_group_name_H-M   'P 1'
#
loop_
_entity.id
_entity.type
_entity.pdbx_description
1 polymer ?
#
loop_
_entity_poly.entity_id
_entity_poly.type
_entity_poly.pdbx_seq_one_letter_code
_entity_poly.pdbx_strand_id
1 'polypeptide(L)'
;MTSTREPAQARIDDTGNILVAPPALREHDTVRDFFGYTVTPEQLASGTIDLTHRTVYLCGDVSGVDRGQLASAARVFMVRDLSHDGGAEVEGPWPVVGPGRVPLRVHGAGVYYRRFFDPGADHFGRIGAEHAFQSLTESTKPGTAHRSGIYLTPVTRDGDELRFRLLRCSTNFSGPTEGFRPTDTDIVDALNDEAATVFRDQAPLNHVLAQIYHNTLGTPERKQSKARISAHADKTKDMPANGIMAFCTFYDGLDKLQPLAADPFDHGVKGVSGLTRLHFRLKEQTGERGEADPVLPAQFSVTLYPGSVFFMPLSTNRLYTHEIRPSGLDAESLPTRLGYVVRCSKTEAVHKDGHTFLELAGERVKLEPPTEAGMDELRGLYAEENRTSSFIDYGDRFLFSMNTGDYRAPRV
;
A
#
# COMPACT_ATOMS: atom_id res chain seq x y z
N MET A 1 4.66 2.90 38.60
CA MET A 1 4.28 2.16 37.39
C MET A 1 3.09 2.86 36.75
N THR A 2 3.36 3.89 35.95
CA THR A 2 2.36 4.52 35.10
C THR A 2 2.06 3.55 33.97
N SER A 3 0.85 2.97 33.99
CA SER A 3 0.33 2.20 32.85
C SER A 3 0.21 3.17 31.67
N THR A 4 1.23 3.18 30.81
CA THR A 4 1.14 3.80 29.48
C THR A 4 0.14 2.96 28.70
N ARG A 5 -1.07 3.50 28.55
CA ARG A 5 -2.11 2.91 27.70
C ARG A 5 -1.53 2.77 26.30
N GLU A 6 -1.54 1.57 25.74
CA GLU A 6 -1.06 1.36 24.37
C GLU A 6 -1.80 2.32 23.43
N PRO A 7 -1.08 3.00 22.52
CA PRO A 7 -1.71 3.95 21.61
C PRO A 7 -2.67 3.21 20.69
N ALA A 8 -3.85 3.80 20.46
CA ALA A 8 -4.89 3.20 19.64
C ALA A 8 -4.36 2.92 18.22
N GLN A 9 -4.35 1.65 17.82
CA GLN A 9 -3.90 1.22 16.50
C GLN A 9 -5.08 1.06 15.54
N ALA A 10 -4.83 1.20 14.24
CA ALA A 10 -5.81 0.84 13.22
C ALA A 10 -6.07 -0.67 13.29
N ARG A 11 -7.34 -1.05 13.15
CA ARG A 11 -7.77 -2.45 13.19
C ARG A 11 -8.42 -2.82 11.89
N ILE A 12 -8.03 -3.97 11.34
CA ILE A 12 -8.72 -4.58 10.21
C ILE A 12 -10.13 -4.98 10.68
N ASP A 13 -11.16 -4.55 9.95
CA ASP A 13 -12.56 -4.85 10.26
C ASP A 13 -13.26 -5.40 9.02
N ASP A 14 -13.59 -6.70 9.07
CA ASP A 14 -14.25 -7.41 7.97
C ASP A 14 -15.76 -7.22 7.95
N THR A 15 -16.34 -6.61 8.99
CA THR A 15 -17.80 -6.55 9.11
C THR A 15 -18.45 -5.70 8.03
N GLY A 16 -17.72 -4.74 7.46
CA GLY A 16 -18.23 -3.80 6.44
C GLY A 16 -18.53 -4.41 5.07
N ASN A 17 -18.15 -5.66 4.80
CA ASN A 17 -18.16 -6.23 3.46
C ASN A 17 -18.99 -7.51 3.39
N ILE A 18 -19.86 -7.59 2.37
CA ILE A 18 -20.72 -8.75 2.13
C ILE A 18 -20.54 -9.21 0.68
N LEU A 19 -20.33 -10.52 0.50
CA LEU A 19 -20.30 -11.17 -0.80
C LEU A 19 -21.54 -12.04 -0.96
N VAL A 20 -22.32 -11.76 -2.00
CA VAL A 20 -23.48 -12.57 -2.38
C VAL A 20 -23.02 -13.50 -3.49
N ALA A 21 -22.95 -14.79 -3.20
CA ALA A 21 -22.48 -15.79 -4.16
C ALA A 21 -23.30 -17.08 -4.08
N PRO A 22 -23.66 -17.70 -5.23
CA PRO A 22 -24.30 -19.01 -5.23
C PRO A 22 -23.38 -20.08 -4.65
N PRO A 23 -23.93 -21.15 -4.05
CA PRO A 23 -23.14 -22.23 -3.44
C PRO A 23 -22.10 -22.87 -4.37
N ALA A 24 -22.37 -22.88 -5.69
CA ALA A 24 -21.46 -23.42 -6.70
C ALA A 24 -20.10 -22.68 -6.76
N LEU A 25 -20.03 -21.42 -6.31
CA LEU A 25 -18.81 -20.62 -6.31
C LEU A 25 -18.02 -20.70 -5.00
N ARG A 26 -18.47 -21.49 -4.02
CA ARG A 26 -17.87 -21.52 -2.67
C ARG A 26 -16.38 -21.86 -2.66
N GLU A 27 -15.95 -22.74 -3.55
CA GLU A 27 -14.55 -23.18 -3.67
C GLU A 27 -13.69 -22.25 -4.55
N HIS A 28 -14.29 -21.24 -5.18
CA HIS A 28 -13.55 -20.27 -5.96
C HIS A 28 -12.69 -19.41 -5.02
N ASP A 29 -11.40 -19.21 -5.35
CA ASP A 29 -10.44 -18.53 -4.46
C ASP A 29 -10.94 -17.15 -3.99
N THR A 30 -11.58 -16.37 -4.88
CA THR A 30 -12.16 -15.06 -4.54
C THR A 30 -13.24 -15.14 -3.46
N VAL A 31 -14.03 -16.22 -3.43
CA VAL A 31 -15.10 -16.43 -2.45
C VAL A 31 -14.55 -16.99 -1.15
N ARG A 32 -13.63 -17.97 -1.25
CA ARG A 32 -12.99 -18.61 -0.10
C ARG A 32 -12.20 -17.60 0.74
N ASP A 33 -11.41 -16.76 0.07
CA ASP A 33 -10.50 -15.82 0.72
C ASP A 33 -11.11 -14.41 0.85
N PHE A 34 -12.41 -14.26 0.61
CA PHE A 34 -13.13 -12.99 0.69
C PHE A 34 -12.91 -12.30 2.06
N PHE A 35 -12.67 -10.99 2.01
CA PHE A 35 -12.62 -10.16 3.20
C PHE A 35 -14.03 -9.69 3.56
N GLY A 36 -14.73 -10.48 4.39
CA GLY A 36 -16.07 -10.16 4.88
C GLY A 36 -16.92 -11.40 5.07
N TYR A 37 -18.23 -11.24 5.01
CA TYR A 37 -19.18 -12.35 5.11
C TYR A 37 -19.72 -12.76 3.74
N THR A 38 -19.70 -14.06 3.45
CA THR A 38 -20.31 -14.61 2.24
C THR A 38 -21.70 -15.18 2.56
N VAL A 39 -22.69 -14.81 1.76
CA VAL A 39 -24.08 -15.25 1.88
C VAL A 39 -24.63 -15.70 0.53
N THR A 40 -25.64 -16.56 0.54
CA THR A 40 -26.32 -16.96 -0.70
C THR A 40 -27.38 -15.94 -1.12
N PRO A 41 -27.78 -15.90 -2.41
CA PRO A 41 -28.90 -15.07 -2.85
C PRO A 41 -30.18 -15.31 -2.04
N GLU A 42 -30.48 -16.54 -1.63
CA GLU A 42 -31.66 -16.88 -0.83
C GLU A 42 -31.56 -16.35 0.61
N GLN A 43 -30.37 -16.42 1.20
CA GLN A 43 -30.11 -15.84 2.53
C GLN A 43 -30.29 -14.32 2.49
N LEU A 44 -29.82 -13.67 1.42
CA LEU A 44 -30.08 -12.25 1.22
C LEU A 44 -31.58 -11.98 1.07
N ALA A 45 -32.26 -12.66 0.14
CA ALA A 45 -33.69 -12.47 -0.14
C ALA A 45 -34.60 -12.71 1.09
N SER A 46 -34.14 -13.42 2.13
CA SER A 46 -34.87 -13.56 3.39
C SER A 46 -35.07 -12.26 4.17
N GLY A 47 -34.33 -11.19 3.83
CA GLY A 47 -34.40 -9.89 4.51
C GLY A 47 -33.77 -9.85 5.90
N THR A 48 -33.09 -10.92 6.33
CA THR A 48 -32.51 -11.01 7.69
C THR A 48 -31.15 -10.34 7.83
N ILE A 49 -30.51 -9.99 6.71
CA ILE A 49 -29.18 -9.40 6.65
C ILE A 49 -29.30 -7.88 6.60
N ASP A 50 -28.74 -7.20 7.60
CA ASP A 50 -28.63 -5.75 7.60
C ASP A 50 -27.49 -5.28 6.68
N LEU A 51 -27.86 -4.55 5.62
CA LEU A 51 -26.94 -3.98 4.65
C LEU A 51 -26.53 -2.54 4.96
N THR A 52 -27.09 -1.94 6.01
CA THR A 52 -26.83 -0.53 6.35
C THR A 52 -25.34 -0.30 6.58
N HIS A 53 -24.76 0.69 5.90
CA HIS A 53 -23.32 1.00 5.92
C HIS A 53 -22.39 -0.11 5.38
N ARG A 54 -22.92 -1.11 4.66
CA ARG A 54 -22.14 -2.19 4.08
C ARG A 54 -21.80 -1.95 2.60
N THR A 55 -20.68 -2.52 2.17
CA THR A 55 -20.33 -2.72 0.77
C THR A 55 -20.77 -4.13 0.36
N VAL A 56 -21.59 -4.23 -0.69
CA VAL A 56 -22.14 -5.49 -1.19
C VAL A 56 -21.53 -5.82 -2.55
N TYR A 57 -21.01 -7.04 -2.68
CA TYR A 57 -20.49 -7.59 -3.93
C TYR A 57 -21.42 -8.71 -4.42
N LEU A 58 -21.92 -8.59 -5.64
CA LEU A 58 -22.87 -9.51 -6.25
C LEU A 58 -22.15 -10.41 -7.27
N CYS A 59 -22.14 -11.72 -7.05
CA CYS A 59 -21.55 -12.73 -7.93
C CYS A 59 -22.62 -13.73 -8.40
N GLY A 60 -22.49 -14.24 -9.63
CA GLY A 60 -23.44 -15.22 -10.15
C GLY A 60 -24.70 -14.60 -10.75
N ASP A 61 -25.71 -15.44 -10.93
CA ASP A 61 -27.08 -14.98 -11.17
C ASP A 61 -27.66 -14.43 -9.86
N VAL A 62 -28.03 -13.16 -9.89
CA VAL A 62 -28.65 -12.43 -8.76
C VAL A 62 -30.07 -11.95 -9.09
N SER A 63 -30.72 -12.56 -10.10
CA SER A 63 -32.09 -12.25 -10.50
C SER A 63 -33.11 -12.37 -9.35
N GLY A 64 -32.82 -13.21 -8.35
CA GLY A 64 -33.63 -13.36 -7.13
C GLY A 64 -33.41 -12.29 -6.05
N VAL A 65 -32.50 -11.32 -6.24
CA VAL A 65 -32.20 -10.28 -5.25
C VAL A 65 -33.06 -9.04 -5.50
N ASP A 66 -33.86 -8.66 -4.51
CA ASP A 66 -34.67 -7.45 -4.57
C ASP A 66 -33.81 -6.17 -4.55
N ARG A 67 -34.03 -5.30 -5.54
CA ARG A 67 -33.36 -3.99 -5.62
C ARG A 67 -33.71 -3.09 -4.44
N GLY A 68 -34.93 -3.20 -3.90
CA GLY A 68 -35.36 -2.44 -2.72
C GLY A 68 -34.51 -2.76 -1.49
N GLN A 69 -34.15 -4.04 -1.31
CA GLN A 69 -33.28 -4.48 -0.23
C GLN A 69 -31.86 -3.91 -0.35
N LEU A 70 -31.31 -3.87 -1.56
CA LEU A 70 -29.96 -3.34 -1.81
C LEU A 70 -29.85 -1.82 -1.63
N ALA A 71 -30.97 -1.08 -1.61
CA ALA A 71 -30.97 0.37 -1.51
C ALA A 71 -30.45 0.89 -0.16
N SER A 72 -30.45 0.08 0.90
CA SER A 72 -29.87 0.46 2.20
C SER A 72 -28.35 0.26 2.28
N ALA A 73 -27.75 -0.45 1.31
CA ALA A 73 -26.31 -0.63 1.23
C ALA A 73 -25.61 0.70 0.93
N ALA A 74 -24.42 0.90 1.49
CA ALA A 74 -23.62 2.08 1.18
C ALA A 74 -23.06 2.03 -0.25
N ARG A 75 -22.65 0.83 -0.68
CA ARG A 75 -22.06 0.56 -2.00
C ARG A 75 -22.54 -0.81 -2.48
N VAL A 76 -22.82 -0.92 -3.77
CA VAL A 76 -23.16 -2.20 -4.42
C VAL A 76 -22.33 -2.34 -5.68
N PHE A 77 -21.68 -3.50 -5.84
CA PHE A 77 -20.87 -3.84 -7.00
C PHE A 77 -21.34 -5.14 -7.62
N MET A 78 -21.43 -5.17 -8.94
CA MET A 78 -21.63 -6.42 -9.67
C MET A 78 -20.29 -6.97 -10.15
N VAL A 79 -19.97 -8.22 -9.79
CA VAL A 79 -18.69 -8.85 -10.12
C VAL A 79 -18.80 -9.65 -11.41
N ARG A 80 -18.12 -9.18 -12.46
CA ARG A 80 -18.00 -9.83 -13.77
C ARG A 80 -17.20 -11.15 -13.64
N ASP A 81 -17.37 -12.06 -14.59
CA ASP A 81 -16.64 -13.34 -14.73
C ASP A 81 -16.93 -14.41 -13.66
N LEU A 82 -17.71 -14.07 -12.63
CA LEU A 82 -18.32 -15.00 -11.68
C LEU A 82 -19.85 -15.12 -11.88
N SER A 83 -20.42 -14.27 -12.74
CA SER A 83 -21.78 -14.34 -13.25
C SER A 83 -21.80 -15.22 -14.50
N HIS A 84 -22.40 -16.41 -14.41
CA HIS A 84 -22.72 -17.18 -15.60
C HIS A 84 -23.88 -16.50 -16.32
N ASP A 85 -23.56 -15.62 -17.25
CA ASP A 85 -24.25 -15.50 -18.53
C ASP A 85 -23.36 -14.75 -19.51
N GLY A 86 -23.04 -15.40 -20.62
CA GLY A 86 -22.21 -14.84 -21.67
C GLY A 86 -22.85 -13.58 -22.26
N GLY A 87 -22.10 -12.48 -22.26
CA GLY A 87 -22.29 -11.39 -23.22
C GLY A 87 -23.57 -10.56 -23.14
N ALA A 88 -24.40 -10.72 -22.12
CA ALA A 88 -25.47 -9.75 -21.85
C ALA A 88 -24.88 -8.60 -21.01
N GLU A 89 -24.89 -7.39 -21.54
CA GLU A 89 -24.71 -6.18 -20.72
C GLU A 89 -25.74 -6.27 -19.59
N VAL A 90 -25.27 -6.51 -18.37
CA VAL A 90 -26.16 -6.46 -17.21
C VAL A 90 -26.49 -4.98 -16.98
N GLU A 91 -27.52 -4.50 -17.67
CA GLU A 91 -28.10 -3.18 -17.46
C GLU A 91 -28.71 -3.15 -16.06
N GLY A 92 -27.88 -2.76 -15.09
CA GLY A 92 -28.26 -2.47 -13.72
C GLY A 92 -27.74 -1.08 -13.32
N PRO A 93 -28.32 -0.46 -12.28
CA PRO A 93 -27.86 0.84 -11.79
C PRO A 93 -26.49 0.77 -11.08
N TRP A 94 -25.94 -0.42 -10.87
CA TRP A 94 -24.74 -0.62 -10.06
C TRP A 94 -23.49 -0.76 -10.93
N PRO A 95 -22.35 -0.20 -10.48
CA PRO A 95 -21.09 -0.35 -11.18
C PRO A 95 -20.67 -1.84 -11.29
N VAL A 96 -20.29 -2.24 -12.51
CA VAL A 96 -19.74 -3.57 -12.80
C VAL A 96 -18.22 -3.53 -12.61
N VAL A 97 -17.69 -4.47 -11.85
CA VAL A 97 -16.26 -4.61 -11.53
C VAL A 97 -15.76 -6.01 -11.84
N GLY A 98 -14.46 -6.15 -12.12
CA GLY A 98 -13.84 -7.48 -12.26
C GLY A 98 -13.55 -8.14 -10.90
N PRO A 99 -13.25 -9.44 -10.88
CA PRO A 99 -12.95 -10.18 -9.64
C PRO A 99 -11.72 -9.63 -8.88
N GLY A 100 -10.87 -8.84 -9.53
CA GLY A 100 -9.72 -8.19 -8.90
C GLY A 100 -10.07 -6.99 -8.00
N ARG A 101 -11.31 -6.47 -8.08
CA ARG A 101 -11.84 -5.42 -7.17
C ARG A 101 -12.48 -5.99 -5.91
N VAL A 102 -12.59 -7.31 -5.78
CA VAL A 102 -13.11 -7.96 -4.58
C VAL A 102 -11.99 -8.04 -3.53
N PRO A 103 -12.20 -7.57 -2.29
CA PRO A 103 -11.18 -7.58 -1.25
C PRO A 103 -10.92 -8.99 -0.73
N LEU A 104 -9.65 -9.33 -0.55
CA LEU A 104 -9.23 -10.64 -0.06
C LEU A 104 -8.45 -10.53 1.24
N ARG A 105 -8.72 -11.43 2.18
CA ARG A 105 -7.98 -11.53 3.42
C ARG A 105 -6.63 -12.16 3.17
N VAL A 106 -5.57 -11.53 3.66
CA VAL A 106 -4.21 -12.10 3.66
C VAL A 106 -3.81 -12.42 5.09
N HIS A 107 -4.14 -13.63 5.55
CA HIS A 107 -3.70 -14.18 6.85
C HIS A 107 -3.94 -13.30 8.10
N GLY A 108 -4.91 -12.37 8.04
CA GLY A 108 -5.10 -11.36 9.09
C GLY A 108 -4.00 -10.28 9.14
N ALA A 109 -3.03 -10.31 8.24
CA ALA A 109 -1.95 -9.33 8.11
C ALA A 109 -2.35 -8.13 7.24
N GLY A 110 -3.35 -8.27 6.37
CA GLY A 110 -3.80 -7.20 5.49
C GLY A 110 -4.93 -7.61 4.57
N VAL A 111 -5.30 -6.68 3.69
CA VAL A 111 -6.36 -6.85 2.68
C VAL A 111 -5.80 -6.59 1.30
N TYR A 112 -6.08 -7.48 0.37
CA TYR A 112 -5.51 -7.47 -0.97
C TYR A 112 -6.55 -7.36 -2.05
N TYR A 113 -6.32 -6.45 -2.99
CA TYR A 113 -7.05 -6.29 -4.22
C TYR A 113 -6.12 -6.64 -5.38
N ARG A 114 -6.44 -7.71 -6.12
CA ARG A 114 -5.59 -8.18 -7.22
C ARG A 114 -5.52 -7.18 -8.37
N ARG A 115 -6.57 -6.38 -8.56
CA ARG A 115 -6.65 -5.34 -9.59
C ARG A 115 -7.60 -4.24 -9.11
N PHE A 116 -7.11 -3.39 -8.20
CA PHE A 116 -7.86 -2.24 -7.69
C PHE A 116 -7.95 -1.15 -8.75
N PHE A 117 -6.82 -0.74 -9.31
CA PHE A 117 -6.76 0.23 -10.39
C PHE A 117 -6.85 -0.47 -11.73
N ASP A 118 -7.51 0.19 -12.69
CA ASP A 118 -7.56 -0.30 -14.07
C ASP A 118 -6.14 -0.22 -14.70
N PRO A 119 -5.57 -1.35 -15.17
CA PRO A 119 -4.32 -1.33 -15.91
C PRO A 119 -4.37 -0.47 -17.18
N GLY A 120 -5.56 -0.25 -17.78
CA GLY A 120 -5.75 0.61 -18.94
C GLY A 120 -5.65 2.10 -18.67
N ALA A 121 -5.65 2.54 -17.41
CA ALA A 121 -5.60 3.95 -17.04
C ALA A 121 -4.18 4.57 -17.06
N ASP A 122 -3.16 3.78 -17.43
CA ASP A 122 -1.76 4.20 -17.58
C ASP A 122 -1.21 5.04 -16.41
N HIS A 123 -1.44 4.58 -15.19
CA HIS A 123 -0.92 5.26 -13.99
C HIS A 123 0.60 5.40 -14.02
N PHE A 124 1.33 4.42 -14.60
CA PHE A 124 2.78 4.53 -14.75
C PHE A 124 3.16 5.73 -15.62
N GLY A 125 2.62 5.84 -16.84
CA GLY A 125 2.92 6.93 -17.76
C GLY A 125 2.48 8.28 -17.22
N ARG A 126 1.28 8.37 -16.63
CA ARG A 126 0.76 9.60 -16.03
C ARG A 126 1.65 10.12 -14.89
N ILE A 127 1.99 9.27 -13.92
CA ILE A 127 2.88 9.65 -12.80
C ILE A 127 4.28 10.01 -13.33
N GLY A 128 4.79 9.26 -14.30
CA GLY A 128 6.08 9.52 -14.94
C GLY A 128 6.13 10.86 -15.71
N ALA A 129 4.99 11.32 -16.24
CA ALA A 129 4.87 12.61 -16.91
C ALA A 129 4.64 13.78 -15.94
N GLU A 130 3.96 13.53 -14.82
CA GLU A 130 3.63 14.52 -13.80
C GLU A 130 4.83 14.86 -12.89
N HIS A 131 5.78 13.92 -12.71
CA HIS A 131 6.88 14.03 -11.76
C HIS A 131 8.26 13.73 -12.33
N ALA A 132 9.25 14.48 -11.85
CA ALA A 132 10.66 14.21 -12.12
C ALA A 132 11.26 13.31 -11.04
N PHE A 133 11.38 12.01 -11.34
CA PHE A 133 11.97 11.03 -10.42
C PHE A 133 13.44 11.33 -10.10
N GLN A 134 13.78 11.20 -8.83
CA GLN A 134 15.08 11.60 -8.27
C GLN A 134 15.96 10.37 -8.06
N SER A 135 17.28 10.57 -8.13
CA SER A 135 18.24 9.52 -7.79
C SER A 135 18.19 9.21 -6.29
N LEU A 136 18.38 7.94 -5.96
CA LEU A 136 18.48 7.45 -4.59
C LEU A 136 19.93 7.10 -4.26
N THR A 137 20.40 7.53 -3.10
CA THR A 137 21.60 6.96 -2.47
C THR A 137 21.17 5.96 -1.40
N GLU A 138 21.57 4.69 -1.53
CA GLU A 138 21.33 3.68 -0.49
C GLU A 138 22.40 3.78 0.60
N SER A 139 22.03 4.29 1.78
CA SER A 139 22.90 4.27 2.97
C SER A 139 24.23 5.02 2.74
N THR A 140 25.31 4.58 3.40
CA THR A 140 26.69 5.08 3.32
C THR A 140 27.48 4.51 2.14
N LYS A 141 26.83 3.75 1.22
CA LYS A 141 27.55 3.10 0.12
C LYS A 141 27.82 4.09 -1.02
N PRO A 142 29.06 4.15 -1.57
CA PRO A 142 29.33 4.93 -2.77
C PRO A 142 28.61 4.30 -3.96
N GLY A 143 27.50 4.91 -4.39
CA GLY A 143 26.75 4.51 -5.59
C GLY A 143 25.29 4.93 -5.56
N THR A 144 24.70 5.11 -6.74
CA THR A 144 23.25 5.30 -6.91
C THR A 144 22.55 3.95 -6.88
N ALA A 145 21.40 3.88 -6.22
CA ALA A 145 20.56 2.69 -6.25
C ALA A 145 20.08 2.40 -7.69
N HIS A 146 19.74 1.14 -7.99
CA HIS A 146 19.06 0.78 -9.26
C HIS A 146 17.59 1.26 -9.32
N ARG A 147 17.22 2.21 -8.46
CA ARG A 147 15.88 2.75 -8.33
C ARG A 147 15.98 4.27 -8.44
N SER A 148 14.99 4.88 -9.06
CA SER A 148 14.69 6.30 -8.94
C SER A 148 13.41 6.45 -8.12
N GLY A 149 13.19 7.57 -7.46
CA GLY A 149 11.99 7.76 -6.64
C GLY A 149 11.72 9.20 -6.27
N ILE A 150 10.59 9.43 -5.63
CA ILE A 150 10.15 10.75 -5.19
C ILE A 150 9.22 10.63 -3.99
N TYR A 151 9.23 11.65 -3.14
CA TYR A 151 8.22 11.84 -2.11
C TYR A 151 7.17 12.82 -2.56
N LEU A 152 5.91 12.45 -2.38
CA LEU A 152 4.77 13.28 -2.72
C LEU A 152 3.86 13.46 -1.50
N THR A 153 3.30 14.65 -1.34
CA THR A 153 2.31 14.96 -0.29
C THR A 153 1.49 16.17 -0.74
N PRO A 154 0.29 16.45 -0.19
CA PRO A 154 -0.38 17.72 -0.44
C PRO A 154 0.50 18.89 0.02
N VAL A 155 0.76 19.84 -0.88
CA VAL A 155 1.49 21.08 -0.59
C VAL A 155 0.53 22.24 -0.78
N THR A 156 0.35 23.05 0.25
CA THR A 156 -0.48 24.26 0.20
C THR A 156 0.38 25.49 0.41
N ARG A 157 -0.02 26.61 -0.21
CA ARG A 157 0.66 27.89 -0.06
C ARG A 157 -0.19 28.85 0.76
N ASP A 158 0.39 29.43 1.78
CA ASP A 158 -0.20 30.48 2.61
C ASP A 158 0.77 31.67 2.66
N GLY A 159 0.52 32.70 1.85
CA GLY A 159 1.48 33.78 1.64
C GLY A 159 2.80 33.28 1.06
N ASP A 160 3.88 33.48 1.82
CA ASP A 160 5.24 33.01 1.51
C ASP A 160 5.56 31.60 2.06
N GLU A 161 4.63 31.01 2.80
CA GLU A 161 4.80 29.71 3.44
C GLU A 161 4.31 28.58 2.55
N LEU A 162 5.08 27.50 2.50
CA LEU A 162 4.67 26.23 1.90
C LEU A 162 4.43 25.21 3.01
N ARG A 163 3.18 24.77 3.16
CA ARG A 163 2.74 23.80 4.18
C ARG A 163 2.62 22.42 3.56
N PHE A 164 3.20 21.42 4.21
CA PHE A 164 3.27 20.05 3.71
C PHE A 164 3.49 19.05 4.85
N ARG A 165 3.53 17.75 4.54
CA ARG A 165 3.85 16.71 5.53
C ARG A 165 5.16 16.03 5.20
N LEU A 166 5.90 15.67 6.25
CA LEU A 166 7.17 14.96 6.14
C LEU A 166 7.01 13.51 6.54
N LEU A 167 7.77 12.62 5.90
CA LEU A 167 7.95 11.25 6.34
C LEU A 167 9.44 10.91 6.35
N ARG A 168 10.15 11.35 7.38
CA ARG A 168 11.61 11.36 7.52
C ARG A 168 12.14 9.97 7.83
N CYS A 169 12.11 9.09 6.83
CA CYS A 169 12.60 7.71 6.95
C CYS A 169 14.11 7.61 6.59
N SER A 170 14.58 6.42 6.26
CA SER A 170 15.99 6.14 5.90
C SER A 170 16.35 6.44 4.44
N THR A 171 15.37 6.77 3.59
CA THR A 171 15.59 7.01 2.16
C THR A 171 16.13 8.42 1.93
N ASN A 172 17.23 8.55 1.19
CA ASN A 172 17.83 9.84 0.87
C ASN A 172 17.69 10.13 -0.63
N PHE A 173 16.87 11.13 -0.95
CA PHE A 173 16.65 11.65 -2.28
C PHE A 173 17.46 12.92 -2.51
N SER A 174 17.83 13.16 -3.77
CA SER A 174 18.65 14.31 -4.16
C SER A 174 17.85 15.61 -4.34
N GLY A 175 16.52 15.56 -4.39
CA GLY A 175 15.62 16.69 -4.59
C GLY A 175 14.55 16.81 -3.49
N PRO A 176 13.73 17.88 -3.52
CA PRO A 176 12.69 18.13 -2.54
C PRO A 176 11.50 17.16 -2.69
N THR A 177 10.66 17.10 -1.67
CA THR A 177 9.28 16.58 -1.78
C THR A 177 8.49 17.41 -2.81
N GLU A 178 7.58 16.77 -3.54
CA GLU A 178 6.66 17.45 -4.46
C GLU A 178 5.21 17.37 -3.99
N GLY A 179 4.42 18.34 -4.45
CA GLY A 179 2.98 18.40 -4.29
C GLY A 179 2.28 17.28 -5.06
N PHE A 180 1.17 16.79 -4.53
CA PHE A 180 0.28 15.93 -5.28
C PHE A 180 -0.19 16.59 -6.58
N ARG A 181 -0.14 15.81 -7.64
CA ARG A 181 -0.72 16.13 -8.95
C ARG A 181 -2.11 15.45 -9.08
N PRO A 182 -2.86 15.69 -10.17
CA PRO A 182 -4.18 15.11 -10.33
C PRO A 182 -4.18 13.59 -10.18
N THR A 183 -3.21 12.89 -10.77
CA THR A 183 -3.14 11.42 -10.67
C THR A 183 -2.88 10.95 -9.24
N ASP A 184 -2.04 11.65 -8.47
CA ASP A 184 -1.82 11.30 -7.06
C ASP A 184 -3.07 11.51 -6.21
N THR A 185 -3.76 12.62 -6.45
CA THR A 185 -4.99 12.96 -5.73
C THR A 185 -6.05 11.88 -5.98
N ASP A 186 -6.27 11.52 -7.25
CA ASP A 186 -7.19 10.44 -7.64
C ASP A 186 -6.85 9.10 -6.96
N ILE A 187 -5.56 8.71 -6.95
CA ILE A 187 -5.11 7.46 -6.33
C ILE A 187 -5.33 7.52 -4.82
N VAL A 188 -4.85 8.57 -4.15
CA VAL A 188 -4.86 8.66 -2.68
C VAL A 188 -6.28 8.80 -2.14
N ASP A 189 -7.15 9.54 -2.81
CA ASP A 189 -8.57 9.65 -2.43
C ASP A 189 -9.27 8.30 -2.56
N ALA A 190 -9.10 7.60 -3.69
CA ALA A 190 -9.67 6.26 -3.87
C ALA A 190 -9.18 5.25 -2.82
N LEU A 191 -7.91 5.36 -2.39
CA LEU A 191 -7.36 4.52 -1.33
C LEU A 191 -7.90 4.89 0.06
N ASN A 192 -8.13 6.17 0.34
CA ASN A 192 -8.73 6.60 1.61
C ASN A 192 -10.20 6.16 1.71
N ASP A 193 -10.97 6.28 0.63
CA ASP A 193 -12.35 5.82 0.56
C ASP A 193 -12.44 4.30 0.80
N GLU A 194 -11.53 3.53 0.19
CA GLU A 194 -11.50 2.08 0.41
C GLU A 194 -10.94 1.71 1.78
N ALA A 195 -9.95 2.44 2.31
CA ALA A 195 -9.45 2.20 3.65
C ALA A 195 -10.54 2.33 4.72
N ALA A 196 -11.52 3.22 4.53
CA ALA A 196 -12.66 3.40 5.41
C ALA A 196 -13.62 2.19 5.46
N THR A 197 -13.57 1.28 4.48
CA THR A 197 -14.34 0.03 4.48
C THR A 197 -13.57 -1.16 5.04
N VAL A 198 -12.24 -1.02 5.16
CA VAL A 198 -11.31 -2.08 5.56
C VAL A 198 -10.82 -1.93 6.99
N PHE A 199 -10.69 -0.70 7.47
CA PHE A 199 -10.13 -0.37 8.77
C PHE A 199 -11.11 0.40 9.63
N ARG A 200 -10.95 0.23 10.95
CA ARG A 200 -11.48 1.15 11.96
C ARG A 200 -10.38 2.03 12.51
N ASP A 201 -10.78 3.26 12.85
CA ASP A 201 -9.98 4.23 13.58
C ASP A 201 -8.66 4.59 12.88
N GLN A 202 -8.54 4.40 11.56
CA GLN A 202 -7.31 4.65 10.81
C GLN A 202 -7.05 6.14 10.57
N ALA A 203 -5.78 6.53 10.55
CA ALA A 203 -5.35 7.84 10.05
C ALA A 203 -5.46 7.91 8.51
N PRO A 204 -5.65 9.11 7.93
CA PRO A 204 -5.71 9.26 6.48
C PRO A 204 -4.34 8.99 5.84
N LEU A 205 -4.37 8.38 4.67
CA LEU A 205 -3.24 8.29 3.75
C LEU A 205 -2.98 9.66 3.14
N ASN A 206 -1.76 10.17 3.25
CA ASN A 206 -1.45 11.56 2.87
C ASN A 206 0.01 11.78 2.40
N HIS A 207 0.80 10.71 2.33
CA HIS A 207 2.20 10.78 1.95
C HIS A 207 2.59 9.57 1.11
N VAL A 208 3.25 9.82 -0.02
CA VAL A 208 3.57 8.81 -1.03
C VAL A 208 5.07 8.67 -1.17
N LEU A 209 5.53 7.44 -1.28
CA LEU A 209 6.83 7.07 -1.84
C LEU A 209 6.59 6.37 -3.18
N ALA A 210 6.86 7.08 -4.28
CA ALA A 210 6.81 6.52 -5.62
C ALA A 210 8.24 6.14 -6.05
N GLN A 211 8.43 4.90 -6.52
CA GLN A 211 9.74 4.37 -6.91
C GLN A 211 9.69 3.56 -8.19
N ILE A 212 10.54 3.90 -9.15
CA ILE A 212 10.74 3.12 -10.37
C ILE A 212 11.90 2.14 -10.16
N TYR A 213 11.66 0.89 -10.51
CA TYR A 213 12.56 -0.23 -10.34
C TYR A 213 13.17 -0.60 -11.69
N HIS A 214 14.42 -0.16 -11.92
CA HIS A 214 15.11 -0.38 -13.19
C HIS A 214 15.86 -1.71 -13.18
N ASN A 215 15.64 -2.52 -14.21
CA ASN A 215 16.45 -3.71 -14.46
C ASN A 215 17.63 -3.34 -15.38
N THR A 216 18.82 -3.85 -15.08
CA THR A 216 20.02 -3.65 -15.90
C THR A 216 20.35 -4.95 -16.61
N LEU A 217 20.43 -4.89 -17.95
CA LEU A 217 20.84 -6.03 -18.77
C LEU A 217 22.27 -6.45 -18.44
N GLY A 218 22.56 -7.74 -18.65
CA GLY A 218 23.93 -8.23 -18.59
C GLY A 218 24.72 -7.77 -19.82
N THR A 219 25.99 -7.47 -19.62
CA THR A 219 26.99 -7.33 -20.70
C THR A 219 27.96 -8.51 -20.60
N PRO A 220 28.83 -8.77 -21.61
CA PRO A 220 29.85 -9.81 -21.49
C PRO A 220 30.73 -9.67 -20.24
N GLU A 221 30.91 -8.45 -19.72
CA GLU A 221 31.74 -8.11 -18.57
C GLU A 221 30.97 -8.04 -17.25
N ARG A 222 29.63 -7.94 -17.28
CA ARG A 222 28.81 -7.72 -16.08
C ARG A 222 27.51 -8.52 -16.11
N LYS A 223 27.24 -9.26 -15.03
CA LYS A 223 25.95 -9.95 -14.86
C LYS A 223 24.79 -8.96 -14.84
N GLN A 224 23.63 -9.39 -15.36
CA GLN A 224 22.38 -8.66 -15.23
C GLN A 224 22.08 -8.35 -13.75
N SER A 225 21.39 -7.23 -13.50
CA SER A 225 20.93 -6.81 -12.19
C SER A 225 19.44 -6.52 -12.23
N LYS A 226 18.71 -6.98 -11.22
CA LYS A 226 17.27 -6.74 -11.09
C LYS A 226 17.03 -5.93 -9.84
N ALA A 227 16.18 -4.92 -9.94
CA ALA A 227 15.87 -4.06 -8.81
C ALA A 227 15.11 -4.87 -7.73
N ARG A 228 15.63 -4.80 -6.51
CA ARG A 228 15.09 -5.45 -5.31
C ARG A 228 15.19 -4.51 -4.11
N ILE A 229 14.47 -4.80 -3.05
CA ILE A 229 14.65 -4.18 -1.73
C ILE A 229 14.77 -5.31 -0.74
N SER A 230 15.85 -5.32 0.04
CA SER A 230 16.07 -6.34 1.08
C SER A 230 15.02 -6.25 2.19
N ALA A 231 14.92 -7.31 2.99
CA ALA A 231 14.03 -7.37 4.15
C ALA A 231 14.20 -6.16 5.09
N HIS A 232 13.10 -5.47 5.35
CA HIS A 232 13.02 -4.35 6.28
C HIS A 232 11.60 -4.18 6.81
N ALA A 233 11.44 -3.40 7.88
CA ALA A 233 10.18 -2.79 8.25
C ALA A 233 10.22 -1.29 7.91
N ASP A 234 9.08 -0.76 7.49
CA ASP A 234 8.94 0.68 7.22
C ASP A 234 9.09 1.48 8.51
N LYS A 235 9.76 2.64 8.41
CA LYS A 235 10.10 3.46 9.58
C LYS A 235 8.89 4.25 10.04
N THR A 236 8.47 4.02 11.28
CA THR A 236 7.20 4.55 11.80
C THR A 236 7.31 5.89 12.54
N LYS A 237 8.53 6.48 12.65
CA LYS A 237 8.81 7.74 13.37
C LYS A 237 7.78 8.85 13.13
N ASP A 238 7.48 9.12 11.87
CA ASP A 238 6.57 10.21 11.46
C ASP A 238 5.14 9.71 11.15
N MET A 239 4.83 8.46 11.48
CA MET A 239 3.50 7.89 11.30
C MET A 239 2.70 7.96 12.60
N PRO A 240 1.39 8.22 12.54
CA PRO A 240 0.53 8.09 13.71
C PRO A 240 0.36 6.62 14.09
N ALA A 241 0.06 6.32 15.35
CA ALA A 241 -0.03 4.95 15.86
C ALA A 241 -1.15 4.13 15.19
N ASN A 242 -2.22 4.80 14.76
CA ASN A 242 -3.30 4.27 13.93
C ASN A 242 -3.05 4.40 12.42
N GLY A 243 -1.78 4.52 12.00
CA GLY A 243 -1.41 4.55 10.60
C GLY A 243 -1.66 3.21 9.89
N ILE A 244 -1.88 3.31 8.59
CA ILE A 244 -1.93 2.19 7.65
C ILE A 244 -1.00 2.47 6.46
N MET A 245 -0.79 1.46 5.64
CA MET A 245 -0.01 1.56 4.40
C MET A 245 -0.75 0.87 3.26
N ALA A 246 -0.64 1.45 2.07
CA ALA A 246 -1.18 0.89 0.83
C ALA A 246 -0.05 0.72 -0.19
N PHE A 247 0.25 -0.53 -0.55
CA PHE A 247 1.23 -0.88 -1.56
C PHE A 247 0.52 -1.00 -2.91
N CYS A 248 0.62 0.03 -3.74
CA CYS A 248 0.10 0.01 -5.11
C CYS A 248 1.22 -0.37 -6.09
N THR A 249 0.87 -1.09 -7.16
CA THR A 249 1.84 -1.47 -8.19
C THR A 249 1.34 -1.19 -9.58
N PHE A 250 2.17 -0.49 -10.35
CA PHE A 250 1.97 -0.19 -11.76
C PHE A 250 3.18 -0.68 -12.56
N TYR A 251 2.98 -0.97 -13.85
CA TYR A 251 4.02 -1.48 -14.72
C TYR A 251 4.02 -0.74 -16.05
N ASP A 252 5.22 -0.63 -16.62
CA ASP A 252 5.45 -0.30 -18.02
C ASP A 252 6.11 -1.51 -18.71
N GLY A 253 5.79 -1.73 -19.98
CA GLY A 253 6.32 -2.86 -20.77
C GLY A 253 5.70 -4.22 -20.45
N LEU A 254 4.43 -4.28 -20.03
CA LEU A 254 3.72 -5.54 -19.77
C LEU A 254 3.49 -6.39 -21.03
N ASP A 255 3.51 -5.78 -22.22
CA ASP A 255 3.39 -6.40 -23.53
C ASP A 255 4.48 -7.45 -23.82
N LYS A 256 5.59 -7.40 -23.08
CA LYS A 256 6.66 -8.42 -23.10
C LYS A 256 6.24 -9.76 -22.50
N LEU A 257 5.17 -9.76 -21.70
CA LEU A 257 4.67 -10.92 -20.99
C LEU A 257 3.31 -11.36 -21.57
N GLN A 258 2.95 -12.62 -21.35
CA GLN A 258 1.66 -13.17 -21.75
C GLN A 258 0.84 -13.55 -20.51
N PRO A 259 -0.51 -13.44 -20.54
CA PRO A 259 -1.34 -13.95 -19.47
C PRO A 259 -1.04 -15.42 -19.15
N LEU A 260 -1.00 -15.77 -17.87
CA LEU A 260 -0.78 -17.16 -17.45
C LEU A 260 -2.11 -17.90 -17.27
N ALA A 261 -2.19 -19.13 -17.76
CA ALA A 261 -3.41 -19.94 -17.67
C ALA A 261 -3.81 -20.31 -16.22
N ALA A 262 -2.83 -20.41 -15.32
CA ALA A 262 -3.05 -20.79 -13.93
C ALA A 262 -3.55 -19.63 -13.06
N ASP A 263 -3.34 -18.38 -13.48
CA ASP A 263 -3.73 -17.19 -12.74
C ASP A 263 -4.07 -16.05 -13.71
N PRO A 264 -5.36 -15.67 -13.85
CA PRO A 264 -5.81 -14.67 -14.82
C PRO A 264 -5.31 -13.25 -14.53
N PHE A 265 -4.72 -13.00 -13.36
CA PHE A 265 -4.12 -11.71 -13.00
C PHE A 265 -2.61 -11.67 -13.30
N ASP A 266 -1.99 -12.83 -13.49
CA ASP A 266 -0.55 -12.97 -13.65
C ASP A 266 -0.14 -12.92 -15.13
N HIS A 267 1.08 -12.44 -15.35
CA HIS A 267 1.70 -12.35 -16.65
C HIS A 267 3.10 -12.94 -16.58
N GLY A 268 3.48 -13.70 -17.60
CA GLY A 268 4.76 -14.40 -17.61
C GLY A 268 5.18 -14.94 -18.96
N VAL A 269 6.23 -15.75 -18.93
CA VAL A 269 6.81 -16.42 -20.10
C VAL A 269 6.93 -17.90 -19.77
N LYS A 270 6.40 -18.77 -20.64
CA LYS A 270 6.48 -20.24 -20.50
C LYS A 270 6.02 -20.74 -19.12
N GLY A 271 4.93 -20.19 -18.60
CA GLY A 271 4.37 -20.58 -17.29
C GLY A 271 5.08 -20.00 -16.07
N VAL A 272 6.13 -19.19 -16.26
CA VAL A 272 6.85 -18.52 -15.16
C VAL A 272 6.43 -17.06 -15.10
N SER A 273 5.90 -16.62 -13.95
CA SER A 273 5.51 -15.22 -13.71
C SER A 273 6.68 -14.27 -13.94
N GLY A 274 6.44 -13.17 -14.64
CA GLY A 274 7.35 -12.03 -14.78
C GLY A 274 7.14 -10.95 -13.72
N LEU A 275 6.16 -11.12 -12.84
CA LEU A 275 5.76 -10.10 -11.88
C LEU A 275 6.57 -10.18 -10.59
N THR A 276 6.59 -9.05 -9.88
CA THR A 276 7.32 -8.87 -8.63
C THR A 276 6.49 -9.40 -7.46
N ARG A 277 7.14 -9.93 -6.42
CA ARG A 277 6.48 -10.35 -5.19
C ARG A 277 6.91 -9.47 -4.01
N LEU A 278 5.94 -9.11 -3.18
CA LEU A 278 6.17 -8.56 -1.84
C LEU A 278 6.18 -9.73 -0.86
N HIS A 279 7.35 -10.06 -0.33
CA HIS A 279 7.55 -11.20 0.56
C HIS A 279 7.64 -10.75 2.00
N PHE A 280 6.87 -11.39 2.89
CA PHE A 280 6.82 -11.09 4.32
C PHE A 280 7.45 -12.22 5.14
N ARG A 281 8.21 -11.84 6.17
CA ARG A 281 8.76 -12.76 7.17
C ARG A 281 8.51 -12.23 8.57
N LEU A 282 7.95 -13.09 9.41
CA LEU A 282 7.66 -12.78 10.80
C LEU A 282 8.97 -12.50 11.55
N LYS A 283 9.00 -11.43 12.35
CA LYS A 283 10.14 -11.07 13.20
C LYS A 283 10.23 -12.00 14.41
N GLU A 284 11.36 -11.93 15.10
CA GLU A 284 11.52 -12.59 16.39
C GLU A 284 10.48 -12.02 17.37
N GLN A 285 9.68 -12.92 17.96
CA GLN A 285 8.69 -12.51 18.95
C GLN A 285 9.36 -12.27 20.29
N THR A 286 9.03 -11.13 20.90
CA THR A 286 9.47 -10.74 22.23
C THR A 286 8.32 -10.97 23.21
N GLY A 287 8.25 -12.17 23.81
CA GLY A 287 7.23 -12.55 24.79
C GLY A 287 6.52 -13.88 24.48
N GLU A 288 5.80 -14.42 25.47
CA GLU A 288 4.93 -15.60 25.30
C GLU A 288 3.65 -15.19 24.54
N ARG A 289 3.29 -15.92 23.47
CA ARG A 289 1.98 -15.75 22.82
C ARG A 289 0.88 -16.13 23.80
N GLY A 290 -0.15 -15.30 23.89
CA GLY A 290 -1.38 -15.70 24.57
C GLY A 290 -2.10 -16.78 23.76
N GLU A 291 -2.84 -17.66 24.42
CA GLU A 291 -3.68 -18.70 23.75
C GLU A 291 -4.74 -18.09 22.80
N ALA A 292 -5.02 -16.79 22.92
CA ALA A 292 -5.98 -16.05 22.10
C ALA A 292 -5.38 -15.34 20.87
N ASP A 293 -4.05 -15.37 20.68
CA ASP A 293 -3.42 -14.69 19.54
C ASP A 293 -3.62 -15.46 18.23
N PRO A 294 -4.04 -14.81 17.14
CA PRO A 294 -4.22 -15.48 15.85
C PRO A 294 -2.90 -16.09 15.36
N VAL A 295 -3.00 -17.30 14.81
CA VAL A 295 -1.83 -18.03 14.29
C VAL A 295 -1.36 -17.36 12.99
N LEU A 296 -0.43 -16.43 13.14
CA LEU A 296 0.22 -15.75 12.03
C LEU A 296 1.24 -16.66 11.32
N PRO A 297 1.25 -16.74 9.97
CA PRO A 297 2.22 -17.55 9.25
C PRO A 297 3.63 -16.99 9.40
N ALA A 298 4.63 -17.88 9.50
CA ALA A 298 6.03 -17.49 9.62
C ALA A 298 6.53 -16.66 8.43
N GLN A 299 5.99 -16.94 7.23
CA GLN A 299 6.26 -16.17 6.01
C GLN A 299 5.12 -16.33 5.02
N PHE A 300 4.90 -15.32 4.18
CA PHE A 300 3.96 -15.37 3.06
C PHE A 300 4.41 -14.41 1.95
N SER A 301 3.75 -14.44 0.79
CA SER A 301 4.04 -13.50 -0.29
C SER A 301 2.76 -13.04 -0.96
N VAL A 302 2.76 -11.79 -1.43
CA VAL A 302 1.73 -11.24 -2.31
C VAL A 302 2.38 -10.98 -3.67
N THR A 303 1.85 -11.55 -4.74
CA THR A 303 2.25 -11.19 -6.10
C THR A 303 1.69 -9.81 -6.40
N LEU A 304 2.53 -8.88 -6.84
CA LEU A 304 2.14 -7.51 -7.12
C LEU A 304 1.64 -7.41 -8.56
N TYR A 305 0.35 -7.66 -8.77
CA TYR A 305 -0.24 -7.58 -10.11
C TYR A 305 -0.36 -6.13 -10.61
N PRO A 306 -0.52 -5.91 -11.93
CA PRO A 306 -0.82 -4.59 -12.48
C PRO A 306 -2.10 -3.99 -11.87
N GLY A 307 -1.99 -2.80 -11.28
CA GLY A 307 -3.10 -2.13 -10.62
C GLY A 307 -3.49 -2.73 -9.26
N SER A 308 -2.68 -3.65 -8.72
CA SER A 308 -2.95 -4.26 -7.41
C SER A 308 -2.73 -3.28 -6.26
N VAL A 309 -3.46 -3.51 -5.16
CA VAL A 309 -3.30 -2.77 -3.89
C VAL A 309 -3.28 -3.76 -2.73
N PHE A 310 -2.25 -3.69 -1.90
CA PHE A 310 -2.19 -4.38 -0.62
C PHE A 310 -2.21 -3.38 0.54
N PHE A 311 -3.27 -3.44 1.34
CA PHE A 311 -3.41 -2.65 2.55
C PHE A 311 -2.90 -3.42 3.77
N MET A 312 -2.14 -2.76 4.64
CA MET A 312 -1.73 -3.31 5.93
C MET A 312 -1.66 -2.24 7.02
N PRO A 313 -2.04 -2.58 8.27
CA PRO A 313 -1.87 -1.70 9.42
C PRO A 313 -0.42 -1.69 9.91
N LEU A 314 -0.07 -0.68 10.72
CA LEU A 314 1.25 -0.63 11.37
C LEU A 314 1.52 -1.81 12.32
N SER A 315 0.48 -2.44 12.88
CA SER A 315 0.64 -3.68 13.65
C SER A 315 1.26 -4.80 12.81
N THR A 316 0.89 -4.92 11.52
CA THR A 316 1.54 -5.87 10.60
C THR A 316 3.00 -5.47 10.33
N ASN A 317 3.29 -4.18 10.11
CA ASN A 317 4.66 -3.71 9.91
C ASN A 317 5.57 -3.95 11.13
N ARG A 318 4.98 -3.89 12.33
CA ARG A 318 5.66 -4.23 13.58
C ARG A 318 6.00 -5.71 13.62
N LEU A 319 5.09 -6.59 13.20
CA LEU A 319 5.25 -8.04 13.29
C LEU A 319 6.11 -8.65 12.16
N TYR A 320 6.12 -8.04 10.98
CA TYR A 320 6.77 -8.57 9.79
C TYR A 320 7.85 -7.64 9.25
N THR A 321 8.93 -8.23 8.74
CA THR A 321 9.74 -7.58 7.70
C THR A 321 9.16 -7.91 6.34
N HIS A 322 9.37 -7.04 5.36
CA HIS A 322 9.00 -7.28 3.98
C HIS A 322 10.14 -6.94 3.01
N GLU A 323 10.11 -7.58 1.85
CA GLU A 323 11.08 -7.36 0.78
C GLU A 323 10.46 -7.45 -0.62
N ILE A 324 11.08 -6.73 -1.55
CA ILE A 324 10.70 -6.75 -2.97
C ILE A 324 11.56 -7.77 -3.68
N ARG A 325 10.94 -8.87 -4.11
CA ARG A 325 11.58 -9.95 -4.86
C ARG A 325 11.20 -9.88 -6.35
N PRO A 326 12.17 -9.62 -7.25
CA PRO A 326 11.91 -9.69 -8.69
C PRO A 326 11.72 -11.15 -9.14
N SER A 327 11.14 -11.32 -10.33
CA SER A 327 10.96 -12.64 -10.95
C SER A 327 12.30 -13.32 -11.29
N GLY A 328 12.26 -14.65 -11.42
CA GLY A 328 13.36 -15.47 -11.90
C GLY A 328 13.71 -15.25 -13.38
N LEU A 329 12.79 -14.74 -14.21
CA LEU A 329 13.02 -14.46 -15.65
C LEU A 329 14.14 -13.45 -15.88
N ASP A 330 14.84 -13.52 -17.01
CA ASP A 330 15.92 -12.59 -17.35
C ASP A 330 15.44 -11.12 -17.38
N ALA A 331 16.33 -10.20 -17.01
CA ALA A 331 16.07 -8.77 -16.90
C ALA A 331 15.43 -8.15 -18.15
N GLU A 332 15.76 -8.66 -19.33
CA GLU A 332 15.19 -8.20 -20.61
C GLU A 332 13.69 -8.49 -20.73
N SER A 333 13.25 -9.62 -20.18
CA SER A 333 11.84 -10.06 -20.20
C SER A 333 11.00 -9.38 -19.12
N LEU A 334 11.61 -8.70 -18.16
CA LEU A 334 10.88 -8.09 -17.05
C LEU A 334 10.33 -6.71 -17.44
N PRO A 335 9.06 -6.42 -17.11
CA PRO A 335 8.52 -5.08 -17.20
C PRO A 335 9.19 -4.17 -16.16
N THR A 336 9.14 -2.86 -16.41
CA THR A 336 9.59 -1.85 -15.44
C THR A 336 8.49 -1.63 -14.42
N ARG A 337 8.79 -1.77 -13.13
CA ARG A 337 7.80 -1.60 -12.06
C ARG A 337 7.87 -0.19 -11.48
N LEU A 338 6.71 0.44 -11.30
CA LEU A 338 6.49 1.56 -10.39
C LEU A 338 5.82 1.05 -9.12
N GLY A 339 6.55 1.05 -8.01
CA GLY A 339 5.98 0.86 -6.69
C GLY A 339 5.49 2.20 -6.16
N TYR A 340 4.21 2.28 -5.81
CA TYR A 340 3.58 3.50 -5.31
C TYR A 340 3.02 3.21 -3.92
N VAL A 341 3.80 3.54 -2.89
CA VAL A 341 3.49 3.21 -1.49
C VAL A 341 2.94 4.43 -0.80
N VAL A 342 1.66 4.37 -0.42
CA VAL A 342 0.97 5.45 0.29
C VAL A 342 0.96 5.13 1.78
N ARG A 343 1.26 6.13 2.60
CA ARG A 343 1.40 6.02 4.05
C ARG A 343 0.70 7.21 4.73
N CYS A 344 0.48 7.06 6.03
CA CYS A 344 0.01 8.14 6.91
C CYS A 344 1.21 8.88 7.51
N SER A 345 1.31 10.18 7.29
CA SER A 345 2.20 11.05 8.07
C SER A 345 1.40 11.92 9.05
N LYS A 346 1.94 12.04 10.27
CA LYS A 346 1.47 13.00 11.30
C LYS A 346 2.39 14.22 11.41
N THR A 347 3.51 14.24 10.70
CA THR A 347 4.55 15.27 10.88
C THR A 347 4.31 16.41 9.91
N GLU A 348 3.70 17.48 10.42
CA GLU A 348 3.42 18.71 9.67
C GLU A 348 4.66 19.60 9.61
N ALA A 349 4.86 20.23 8.46
CA ALA A 349 6.02 21.06 8.18
C ALA A 349 5.67 22.30 7.38
N VAL A 350 6.45 23.36 7.60
CA VAL A 350 6.39 24.63 6.89
C VAL A 350 7.77 24.93 6.30
N HIS A 351 7.82 25.28 5.02
CA HIS A 351 9.00 25.89 4.43
C HIS A 351 8.79 27.40 4.30
N LYS A 352 9.68 28.20 4.90
CA LYS A 352 9.67 29.66 4.91
C LYS A 352 11.09 30.21 4.98
N ASP A 353 11.37 31.30 4.28
CA ASP A 353 12.67 32.00 4.36
C ASP A 353 13.89 31.08 4.09
N GLY A 354 13.72 30.12 3.17
CA GLY A 354 14.78 29.16 2.81
C GLY A 354 15.02 28.05 3.85
N HIS A 355 14.12 27.90 4.82
CA HIS A 355 14.24 26.93 5.90
C HIS A 355 12.96 26.10 6.08
N THR A 356 13.12 24.82 6.40
CA THR A 356 12.02 23.95 6.80
C THR A 356 11.90 23.92 8.33
N PHE A 357 10.67 24.01 8.82
CA PHE A 357 10.29 23.94 10.23
C PHE A 357 9.28 22.81 10.42
N LEU A 358 9.41 22.08 11.53
CA LEU A 358 8.41 21.14 12.03
C LEU A 358 7.36 21.91 12.84
N GLU A 359 6.09 21.61 12.65
CA GLU A 359 5.01 22.11 13.50
C GLU A 359 4.78 21.12 14.65
N LEU A 360 5.34 21.42 15.82
CA LEU A 360 5.30 20.58 17.02
C LEU A 360 4.54 21.30 18.12
N ALA A 361 3.42 20.73 18.57
CA ALA A 361 2.58 21.29 19.64
C ALA A 361 2.20 22.77 19.46
N GLY A 362 2.02 23.22 18.20
CA GLY A 362 1.71 24.61 17.86
C GLY A 362 2.92 25.53 17.75
N GLU A 363 4.13 25.02 18.01
CA GLU A 363 5.39 25.74 17.84
C GLU A 363 6.09 25.33 16.54
N ARG A 364 6.89 26.25 15.98
CA ARG A 364 7.73 26.00 14.81
C ARG A 364 9.16 25.74 15.24
N VAL A 365 9.60 24.50 15.06
CA VAL A 365 10.97 24.08 15.38
C VAL A 365 11.74 23.87 14.09
N LYS A 366 12.87 24.57 13.92
CA LYS A 366 13.66 24.48 12.70
C LYS A 366 14.20 23.06 12.50
N LEU A 367 14.12 22.53 11.28
CA LEU A 367 14.75 21.26 10.93
C LEU A 367 16.27 21.46 10.88
N GLU A 368 16.99 20.75 11.74
CA GLU A 368 18.45 20.89 11.87
C GLU A 368 19.19 19.79 11.10
N PRO A 369 20.42 20.03 10.64
CA PRO A 369 21.26 18.95 10.12
C PRO A 369 21.49 17.85 11.16
N PRO A 370 21.58 16.57 10.74
CA PRO A 370 21.88 15.48 11.65
C PRO A 370 23.27 15.63 12.31
N THR A 371 23.36 15.31 13.59
CA THR A 371 24.64 15.07 14.28
C THR A 371 25.05 13.60 14.15
N GLU A 372 26.34 13.29 14.29
CA GLU A 372 26.83 11.90 14.26
C GLU A 372 26.17 11.03 15.34
N ALA A 373 26.16 11.52 16.59
CA ALA A 373 25.51 10.84 17.69
C ALA A 373 24.00 10.62 17.46
N GLY A 374 23.29 11.65 16.96
CA GLY A 374 21.87 11.53 16.65
C GLY A 374 21.60 10.52 15.53
N MET A 375 22.47 10.46 14.52
CA MET A 375 22.36 9.48 13.43
C MET A 375 22.58 8.05 13.90
N ASP A 376 23.55 7.83 14.77
CA ASP A 376 23.84 6.51 15.31
C ASP A 376 22.71 6.02 16.21
N GLU A 377 22.15 6.90 17.02
CA GLU A 377 20.97 6.61 17.82
C GLU A 377 19.76 6.26 16.94
N LEU A 378 19.45 7.10 15.93
CA LEU A 378 18.33 6.86 15.01
C LEU A 378 18.50 5.53 14.25
N ARG A 379 19.72 5.22 13.79
CA ARG A 379 20.04 3.95 13.13
C ARG A 379 19.90 2.75 14.06
N GLY A 380 20.24 2.91 15.34
CA GLY A 380 20.01 1.92 16.38
C GLY A 380 18.52 1.55 16.49
N LEU A 381 17.66 2.57 16.58
CA LEU A 381 16.20 2.37 16.61
C LEU A 381 15.68 1.72 15.31
N TYR A 382 16.21 2.13 14.15
CA TYR A 382 15.84 1.50 12.87
C TYR A 382 16.24 0.03 12.78
N ALA A 383 17.37 -0.35 13.37
CA ALA A 383 17.82 -1.73 13.45
C ALA A 383 16.94 -2.54 14.41
N GLU A 384 16.56 -1.95 15.54
CA GLU A 384 15.63 -2.57 16.49
C GLU A 384 14.26 -2.82 15.85
N GLU A 385 13.69 -1.80 15.20
CA GLU A 385 12.39 -1.92 14.50
C GLU A 385 12.39 -3.00 13.42
N ASN A 386 13.53 -3.25 12.77
CA ASN A 386 13.65 -4.32 11.79
C ASN A 386 13.72 -5.72 12.42
N ARG A 387 14.27 -5.83 13.64
CA ARG A 387 14.56 -7.11 14.29
C ARG A 387 13.43 -7.60 15.18
N THR A 388 12.78 -6.71 15.92
CA THR A 388 11.86 -7.06 17.00
C THR A 388 10.41 -6.73 16.65
N SER A 389 9.48 -7.39 17.35
CA SER A 389 8.04 -7.07 17.34
C SER A 389 7.64 -5.98 18.34
N SER A 390 8.60 -5.32 18.99
CA SER A 390 8.35 -4.28 20.00
C SER A 390 7.83 -3.00 19.34
N PHE A 391 7.08 -2.21 20.11
CA PHE A 391 6.82 -0.82 19.73
C PHE A 391 8.09 0.00 19.90
N ILE A 392 8.46 0.74 18.86
CA ILE A 392 9.62 1.64 18.88
C ILE A 392 9.09 3.06 19.08
N ASP A 393 9.45 3.66 20.22
CA ASP A 393 9.17 5.05 20.50
C ASP A 393 10.38 5.91 20.09
N TYR A 394 10.19 6.68 19.02
CA TYR A 394 11.19 7.62 18.55
C TYR A 394 11.23 8.91 19.39
N GLY A 395 10.14 9.22 20.11
CA GLY A 395 9.91 10.51 20.75
C GLY A 395 10.02 11.70 19.78
N ASP A 396 10.04 12.90 20.34
CA ASP A 396 10.17 14.15 19.56
C ASP A 396 11.63 14.66 19.48
N ARG A 397 12.60 13.81 19.87
CA ARG A 397 14.02 14.21 20.00
C ARG A 397 14.77 14.35 18.68
N PHE A 398 14.28 13.71 17.62
CA PHE A 398 14.92 13.77 16.31
C PHE A 398 14.38 14.96 15.52
N LEU A 399 15.04 16.11 15.63
CA LEU A 399 14.70 17.34 14.91
C LEU A 399 15.37 17.46 13.53
N PHE A 400 15.85 16.34 13.00
CA PHE A 400 16.55 16.27 11.71
C PHE A 400 15.91 15.22 10.79
N SER A 401 16.26 15.31 9.51
CA SER A 401 16.01 14.29 8.50
C SER A 401 17.30 13.74 7.91
N MET A 402 17.28 12.45 7.57
CA MET A 402 18.31 11.81 6.74
C MET A 402 18.16 12.16 5.26
N ASN A 403 16.97 12.60 4.85
CA ASN A 403 16.69 13.01 3.48
C ASN A 403 17.07 14.48 3.29
N THR A 404 18.09 14.74 2.47
CA THR A 404 18.51 16.13 2.19
C THR A 404 17.43 16.94 1.47
N GLY A 405 16.49 16.26 0.79
CA GLY A 405 15.32 16.86 0.19
C GLY A 405 14.39 17.58 1.17
N ASP A 406 14.29 17.10 2.42
CA ASP A 406 13.33 17.62 3.40
C ASP A 406 13.68 19.05 3.87
N TYR A 407 14.93 19.47 3.68
CA TYR A 407 15.41 20.81 4.03
C TYR A 407 15.15 21.84 2.92
N ARG A 408 14.67 21.41 1.75
CA ARG A 408 14.44 22.26 0.58
C ARG A 408 12.95 22.59 0.46
N ALA A 409 12.67 23.71 -0.21
CA ALA A 409 11.29 24.09 -0.53
C ALA A 409 10.59 22.97 -1.31
N PRO A 410 9.40 22.51 -0.88
CA PRO A 410 8.63 21.56 -1.67
C PRO A 410 8.21 22.20 -3.00
N ARG A 411 8.07 21.39 -4.04
CA ARG A 411 7.50 21.87 -5.32
C ARG A 411 5.99 21.79 -5.27
N VAL A 412 5.30 22.79 -5.82
CA VAL A 412 3.83 22.85 -5.92
C VAL A 412 3.36 22.24 -7.22
#